data_AF-A6Q9D3-F1
#
_entry.id   AF-A6Q9D3-F1
#
_cell.length_a   1.000
_cell.length_b   1.000
_cell.length_c   1.000
_cell.angle_alpha   90.00
_cell.angle_beta   90.00
_cell.angle_gamma   90.00
#
_symmetry.space_group_name_H-M   'P 1'
#
loop_
_entity.id
_entity.type
_entity.pdbx_description
1 polymer ?
#
loop_
_entity_poly.entity_id
_entity_poly.type
_entity_poly.pdbx_seq_one_letter_code
_entity_poly.pdbx_strand_id
1 'polypeptide(L)'
;MNALIYSIVQLIHTVINLYIWIVIIAALLSFVRPDPRNPIVQILYRLTEPVYDVLRRKMPFLIIGGIDLSPLVIILGLQFIDTFMMRALLG
;
A
#
# COMPACT_ATOMS: atom_id res chain seq x y z
N MET A 1 -2.50 28.23 6.88
CA MET A 1 -3.31 27.25 6.13
C MET A 1 -4.75 27.33 6.62
N ASN A 2 -5.76 27.32 5.73
CA ASN A 2 -7.15 27.26 6.17
C ASN A 2 -7.40 25.93 6.91
N ALA A 3 -8.10 25.96 8.05
CA ALA A 3 -8.37 24.76 8.86
C ALA A 3 -9.02 23.63 8.05
N LEU A 4 -9.88 23.98 7.08
CA LEU A 4 -10.49 23.03 6.16
C LEU A 4 -9.44 22.26 5.33
N ILE A 5 -8.46 22.96 4.76
CA ILE A 5 -7.41 22.34 3.93
C ILE A 5 -6.56 21.41 4.80
N TYR A 6 -6.16 21.87 5.98
CA TYR A 6 -5.39 21.05 6.91
C TYR A 6 -6.11 19.73 7.25
N SER A 7 -7.39 19.80 7.61
CA SER A 7 -8.18 18.62 7.96
C SER A 7 -8.34 17.65 6.79
N ILE A 8 -8.54 18.15 5.57
CA ILE A 8 -8.64 17.31 4.37
C ILE A 8 -7.32 16.59 4.11
N VAL A 9 -6.20 17.32 4.15
CA VAL A 9 -4.87 16.71 3.93
C VAL A 9 -4.57 15.67 5.00
N GLN A 10 -4.90 15.95 6.26
CA GLN A 10 -4.71 14.99 7.36
C GLN A 10 -5.56 13.72 7.21
N LEU A 11 -6.78 13.84 6.68
CA LEU A 11 -7.64 12.69 6.40
C LEU A 11 -7.03 11.82 5.29
N ILE A 12 -6.55 12.44 4.20
CA ILE A 12 -5.86 11.72 3.11
C ILE A 12 -4.61 11.02 3.64
N HIS A 13 -3.78 11.71 4.43
CA HIS A 13 -2.60 11.14 5.08
C HIS A 13 -2.94 9.90 5.89
N THR A 14 -4.03 9.95 6.67
CA THR A 14 -4.48 8.81 7.48
C THR A 14 -4.88 7.63 6.61
N VAL A 15 -5.61 7.86 5.51
CA VAL A 15 -6.01 6.79 4.58
C VAL A 15 -4.80 6.16 3.88
N ILE A 16 -3.83 6.97 3.45
CA ILE A 16 -2.60 6.44 2.82
C ILE A 16 -1.84 5.55 3.80
N ASN A 17 -1.65 6.02 5.04
CA ASN A 17 -0.96 5.24 6.08
C ASN A 17 -1.70 3.95 6.45
N LEU A 18 -3.03 3.99 6.51
CA LEU A 18 -3.83 2.77 6.70
C LEU A 18 -3.61 1.77 5.56
N TYR A 19 -3.58 2.24 4.31
CA TYR A 19 -3.35 1.37 3.17
C TYR A 19 -1.93 0.80 3.13
N ILE A 20 -0.91 1.57 3.55
CA ILE A 20 0.45 1.06 3.76
C ILE A 20 0.44 -0.12 4.73
N TRP A 21 -0.26 0.00 5.87
CA TRP A 21 -0.37 -1.11 6.83
C TRP A 21 -1.09 -2.33 6.26
N ILE A 22 -2.15 -2.13 5.47
CA ILE A 22 -2.83 -3.22 4.76
C ILE A 22 -1.85 -3.99 3.86
N VAL A 23 -1.04 -3.27 3.08
CA VAL A 23 -0.02 -3.85 2.20
C VAL A 23 1.06 -4.59 2.99
N ILE A 24 1.53 -4.03 4.11
CA ILE A 24 2.49 -4.69 5.00
C ILE A 24 1.92 -6.01 5.54
N ILE A 25 0.70 -5.99 6.07
CA ILE A 25 0.07 -7.19 6.63
C ILE A 25 -0.14 -8.24 5.54
N ALA A 26 -0.64 -7.86 4.36
CA ALA A 26 -0.81 -8.77 3.22
C ALA A 26 0.53 -9.39 2.78
N ALA A 27 1.60 -8.59 2.73
CA ALA A 27 2.95 -9.07 2.40
C ALA A 27 3.47 -10.08 3.43
N LEU A 28 3.37 -9.76 4.72
CA LEU A 28 3.77 -10.66 5.81
C LEU A 28 2.98 -11.99 5.76
N LEU A 29 1.68 -11.91 5.52
CA LEU A 29 0.84 -13.08 5.36
C LEU A 29 1.29 -13.95 4.17
N SER A 30 1.74 -13.36 3.07
CA SER A 30 2.21 -14.14 1.92
C SER A 30 3.39 -15.08 2.23
N PHE A 31 4.25 -14.71 3.19
CA PHE A 31 5.38 -15.55 3.63
C PHE A 31 4.96 -16.78 4.45
N VAL A 32 3.86 -16.68 5.20
CA VAL A 32 3.40 -17.75 6.10
C VAL A 32 2.32 -18.65 5.51
N ARG A 33 1.89 -18.40 4.28
CA ARG A 33 0.91 -19.21 3.53
C ARG A 33 -0.40 -19.46 4.33
N PRO A 34 -1.16 -18.40 4.69
CA PRO A 34 -2.37 -18.52 5.49
C PRO A 34 -3.48 -19.25 4.74
N ASP A 35 -4.48 -19.74 5.47
CA ASP A 35 -5.68 -20.35 4.87
C ASP A 35 -6.42 -19.35 3.97
N PRO A 36 -6.53 -19.62 2.64
CA PRO A 36 -7.23 -18.75 1.70
C PRO A 36 -8.74 -18.57 2.02
N ARG A 37 -9.34 -19.48 2.79
CA ARG A 37 -10.74 -19.41 3.19
C ARG A 37 -10.99 -18.41 4.32
N ASN A 38 -9.94 -17.95 5.01
CA ASN A 38 -10.07 -16.95 6.06
C ASN A 38 -10.61 -15.63 5.49
N PRO A 39 -11.73 -15.08 6.00
CA PRO A 39 -12.32 -13.84 5.51
C PRO A 39 -11.34 -12.66 5.52
N ILE A 40 -10.44 -12.58 6.51
CA ILE A 40 -9.45 -11.51 6.62
C ILE A 40 -8.44 -11.60 5.47
N VAL A 41 -7.97 -12.81 5.14
CA VAL A 41 -7.05 -13.05 4.02
C VAL A 41 -7.71 -12.65 2.70
N GLN A 42 -8.99 -12.99 2.51
CA GLN A 42 -9.72 -12.61 1.30
C GLN A 42 -9.91 -11.10 1.18
N ILE A 43 -10.19 -10.41 2.28
CA ILE A 43 -10.31 -8.94 2.30
C ILE A 43 -8.98 -8.32 1.93
N LEU A 44 -7.88 -8.72 2.58
CA LEU A 44 -6.55 -8.20 2.28
C LEU A 44 -6.17 -8.43 0.82
N TYR A 45 -6.37 -9.65 0.31
CA TYR A 45 -6.14 -9.96 -1.09
C TYR A 45 -6.95 -9.06 -2.03
N ARG A 46 -8.26 -8.89 -1.78
CA ARG A 46 -9.12 -8.02 -2.62
C ARG A 46 -8.68 -6.55 -2.59
N LEU A 47 -8.14 -6.07 -1.47
CA LEU A 47 -7.68 -4.70 -1.32
C LEU A 47 -6.31 -4.46 -1.96
N THR A 48 -5.43 -5.45 -1.97
CA THR A 48 -4.06 -5.30 -2.48
C THR A 48 -3.89 -5.75 -3.93
N GLU A 49 -4.63 -6.78 -4.36
CA GLU A 49 -4.40 -7.43 -5.65
C GLU A 49 -4.56 -6.50 -6.86
N PRO A 50 -5.53 -5.57 -6.94
CA PRO A 50 -5.62 -4.67 -8.08
C PRO A 50 -4.34 -3.86 -8.33
N VAL A 51 -3.67 -3.42 -7.25
CA VAL A 51 -2.42 -2.65 -7.33
C VAL A 51 -1.24 -3.59 -7.63
N TYR A 52 -1.23 -4.76 -6.98
CA TYR A 52 -0.19 -5.77 -7.19
C TYR A 52 -0.18 -6.26 -8.64
N ASP A 53 -1.35 -6.59 -9.21
CA ASP A 53 -1.49 -7.05 -10.59
C ASP A 53 -0.99 -6.00 -11.60
N VAL A 54 -1.35 -4.72 -11.40
CA VAL A 54 -0.84 -3.63 -12.25
C VAL A 54 0.68 -3.53 -12.20
N LEU A 55 1.27 -3.63 -11.01
CA LEU A 55 2.73 -3.55 -10.83
C LEU A 55 3.44 -4.76 -11.40
N ARG A 56 2.96 -5.98 -11.13
CA ARG A 56 3.52 -7.22 -11.68
C ARG A 56 3.47 -7.25 -13.20
N ARG A 57 2.40 -6.69 -13.81
CA ARG A 57 2.28 -6.57 -15.27
C ARG A 57 3.22 -5.54 -15.87
N LYS A 58 3.34 -4.36 -15.24
CA LYS A 58 4.16 -3.25 -15.76
C LYS A 58 5.64 -3.40 -15.42
N MET A 59 5.96 -4.04 -14.31
CA MET A 59 7.31 -4.22 -13.77
C MET A 59 7.51 -5.69 -13.38
N PRO A 60 7.52 -6.62 -14.35
CA PRO A 60 7.67 -8.06 -14.08
C PRO A 60 8.99 -8.41 -13.42
N PHE A 61 10.02 -7.56 -13.57
CA PHE A 61 11.32 -7.71 -12.91
C PHE A 61 11.27 -7.62 -11.38
N LEU A 62 10.13 -7.21 -10.80
CA LEU A 62 9.92 -7.20 -9.35
C LEU A 62 9.75 -8.60 -8.75
N ILE A 63 9.47 -9.61 -9.58
CA ILE A 63 9.41 -11.00 -9.15
C ILE A 63 10.78 -11.63 -9.37
N ILE A 64 11.55 -11.79 -8.29
CA ILE A 64 12.94 -12.30 -8.35
C ILE A 64 13.01 -13.62 -7.60
N GLY A 65 13.37 -14.69 -8.31
CA GLY A 65 13.54 -16.01 -7.68
C GLY A 65 12.29 -16.54 -6.97
N GLY A 66 11.10 -16.13 -7.41
CA GLY A 66 9.81 -16.49 -6.79
C GLY A 66 9.41 -15.62 -5.59
N ILE A 67 10.20 -14.61 -5.23
CA ILE A 67 9.85 -13.59 -4.23
C ILE A 67 9.27 -12.37 -4.95
N ASP A 68 8.12 -11.88 -4.48
CA ASP A 68 7.46 -10.71 -5.03
C ASP A 68 7.85 -9.43 -4.27
N LEU A 69 8.58 -8.52 -4.94
CA LEU A 69 8.97 -7.22 -4.39
C LEU A 69 7.91 -6.13 -4.59
N SER A 70 6.78 -6.44 -5.23
CA SER A 70 5.69 -5.47 -5.44
C SER A 70 5.21 -4.79 -4.15
N PRO A 71 5.05 -5.49 -2.99
CA PRO A 71 4.65 -4.83 -1.76
C PRO A 71 5.63 -3.74 -1.31
N LEU A 72 6.94 -3.97 -1.46
CA LEU A 72 7.96 -3.00 -1.10
C LEU A 72 7.86 -1.74 -1.97
N VAL A 73 7.71 -1.92 -3.28
CA VAL A 73 7.56 -0.79 -4.23
C VAL A 73 6.31 0.03 -3.91
N ILE A 74 5.20 -0.62 -3.54
CA ILE A 74 3.95 0.06 -3.17
C ILE A 74 4.14 0.87 -1.90
N ILE A 75 4.72 0.28 -0.86
CA ILE A 75 4.97 0.96 0.41
C ILE A 75 5.82 2.21 0.17
N LEU A 76 6.94 2.07 -0.55
CA LEU A 76 7.83 3.20 -0.84
C LEU A 76 7.13 4.27 -1.70
N GLY A 77 6.36 3.86 -2.70
CA GLY A 77 5.59 4.78 -3.54
C GLY A 77 4.55 5.56 -2.75
N LEU A 78 3.80 4.89 -1.88
CA LEU A 78 2.79 5.53 -1.02
C LEU A 78 3.44 6.46 0.02
N GLN A 79 4.55 6.05 0.64
CA GLN A 79 5.31 6.90 1.56
C GLN A 79 5.84 8.16 0.88
N PHE A 80 6.33 8.02 -0.35
CA PHE A 80 6.78 9.16 -1.15
C PHE A 80 5.60 10.10 -1.45
N ILE A 81 4.48 9.57 -1.93
CA ILE A 81 3.27 10.35 -2.23
C ILE A 81 2.80 11.10 -0.98
N ASP A 82 2.70 10.42 0.15
CA ASP A 82 2.26 11.00 1.42
C ASP A 82 3.21 12.10 1.90
N THR A 83 4.51 11.81 1.94
CA THR A 83 5.52 12.77 2.40
C THR A 83 5.59 13.99 1.48
N PHE A 84 5.55 13.77 0.16
CA PHE A 84 5.54 14.85 -0.82
C PHE A 84 4.29 15.71 -0.68
N MET A 85 3.11 15.09 -0.60
CA MET A 85 1.83 15.79 -0.41
C MET A 85 1.84 16.62 0.88
N MET A 86 2.23 16.03 2.01
CA MET A 86 2.27 16.70 3.30
C MET A 86 3.21 17.91 3.29
N ARG A 87 4.41 17.76 2.73
CA ARG A 87 5.39 18.86 2.63
C ARG A 87 4.96 19.93 1.65
N ALA A 88 4.37 19.56 0.52
CA ALA A 88 3.97 20.51 -0.52
C ALA A 88 2.72 21.32 -0.12
N LEU A 89 1.82 20.73 0.68
CA LEU A 89 0.55 21.36 1.03
C LEU A 89 0.52 21.94 2.43
N LEU A 90 1.32 21.44 3.39
CA LEU A 90 1.29 21.88 4.79
C LEU A 90 2.64 22.41 5.30
N GLY A 91 3.74 22.17 4.58
CA GLY A 91 5.04 22.79 4.84
C GLY A 91 5.07 24.23 4.37
#